data_AF-A0A9W9C7Z9-F1
#
_entry.id   AF-A0A9W9C7Z9-F1
#
_cell.length_a   1.000
_cell.length_b   1.000
_cell.length_c   1.000
_cell.angle_alpha   90.00
_cell.angle_beta   90.00
_cell.angle_gamma   90.00
#
_symmetry.space_group_name_H-M   'P 1'
#
loop_
_entity.id
_entity.type
_entity.pdbx_description
1 polymer ?
#
loop_
_entity_poly.entity_id
_entity_poly.type
_entity_poly.pdbx_seq_one_letter_code
_entity_poly.pdbx_strand_id
1 'polypeptide(L)'
;MAAQALDFSDDLVQLKVDAVRATFNVNKKVLSASSRFLQAALKREWAASRSEPNIDLSDNKGVIMLVPPYIFGEKIMDIKYKDVVLQKIMGERIPTREIAAVANQIYGGSTPSSPARRLMADMVADLAQKGDEWNFVIERLNK
;
A
#
# COMPACT_ATOMS: atom_id res chain seq x y z
N MET A 1 8.34 17.65 15.56
CA MET A 1 7.39 16.59 15.97
C MET A 1 8.17 15.60 16.82
N ALA A 2 7.72 15.34 18.05
CA ALA A 2 8.41 14.43 18.97
C ALA A 2 8.30 12.97 18.46
N ALA A 3 9.43 12.29 18.30
CA ALA A 3 9.47 10.86 18.00
C ALA A 3 8.99 10.11 19.26
N GLN A 4 7.76 9.61 19.21
CA GLN A 4 7.25 8.73 20.25
C GLN A 4 7.98 7.38 20.13
N ALA A 5 8.60 6.92 21.21
CA ALA A 5 9.27 5.63 21.24
C ALA A 5 8.27 4.53 20.88
N LEU A 6 8.54 3.79 19.81
CA LEU A 6 7.72 2.67 19.38
C LEU A 6 7.92 1.52 20.36
N ASP A 7 6.87 1.17 21.09
CA ASP A 7 6.81 -0.01 21.95
C ASP A 7 6.68 -1.27 21.07
N PHE A 8 7.74 -2.08 21.03
CA PHE A 8 7.82 -3.31 20.26
C PHE A 8 7.41 -4.57 21.05
N SER A 9 6.96 -4.43 22.31
CA SER A 9 6.57 -5.57 23.16
C SER A 9 5.22 -6.21 22.79
N ASP A 10 4.56 -5.70 21.76
CA ASP A 10 3.25 -6.14 21.30
C ASP A 10 3.32 -7.33 20.31
N ASP A 11 2.20 -8.03 20.14
CA ASP A 11 2.10 -9.23 19.32
C ASP A 11 2.54 -9.00 17.87
N LEU A 12 3.26 -9.99 17.32
CA LEU A 12 3.61 -10.05 15.90
C LEU A 12 2.46 -10.67 15.08
N VAL A 13 2.23 -10.11 13.90
CA VAL A 13 1.32 -10.62 12.87
C VAL A 13 2.09 -10.92 11.61
N GLN A 14 1.73 -12.02 10.96
CA GLN A 14 2.32 -12.41 9.69
C GLN A 14 1.57 -11.75 8.52
N LEU A 15 2.27 -10.98 7.71
CA LEU A 15 1.76 -10.41 6.47
C LEU A 15 2.22 -11.26 5.28
N LYS A 16 1.28 -11.82 4.51
CA LYS A 16 1.52 -12.55 3.26
C LYS A 16 1.17 -11.61 2.10
N VAL A 17 2.14 -11.20 1.30
CA VAL A 17 1.93 -10.18 0.23
C VAL A 17 1.68 -10.82 -1.14
N ASP A 18 2.13 -12.06 -1.33
CA ASP A 18 1.96 -12.80 -2.57
C ASP A 18 1.92 -14.30 -2.29
N ALA A 19 1.22 -15.07 -3.14
CA ALA A 19 0.94 -16.49 -2.92
C ALA A 19 2.21 -17.36 -2.77
N VAL A 20 3.38 -16.86 -3.19
CA VAL A 20 4.61 -17.67 -3.27
C VAL A 20 5.81 -17.10 -2.51
N ARG A 21 5.92 -15.79 -2.16
CA ARG A 21 7.27 -15.26 -1.85
C ARG A 21 7.55 -14.30 -0.71
N ALA A 22 6.62 -13.88 0.14
CA ALA A 22 7.07 -13.19 1.36
C ALA A 22 6.05 -13.18 2.50
N THR A 23 6.47 -13.76 3.63
CA THR A 23 5.82 -13.60 4.93
C THR A 23 6.66 -12.65 5.77
N PHE A 24 6.05 -11.59 6.30
CA PHE A 24 6.73 -10.63 7.17
C PHE A 24 6.11 -10.65 8.56
N ASN A 25 6.95 -10.74 9.60
CA ASN A 25 6.50 -10.61 10.97
C ASN A 25 6.49 -9.14 11.35
N VAL A 26 5.31 -8.59 11.65
CA VAL A 26 5.12 -7.16 11.87
C VAL A 26 4.33 -6.91 13.15
N ASN A 27 4.72 -5.90 13.91
CA ASN A 27 4.07 -5.56 15.17
C ASN A 27 2.66 -4.97 14.96
N LYS A 28 1.65 -5.50 15.67
CA LYS A 28 0.23 -5.11 15.51
C LYS A 28 -0.05 -3.64 15.78
N LYS A 29 0.48 -3.06 16.87
CA LYS A 29 0.32 -1.63 17.19
C LYS A 29 0.83 -0.73 16.07
N VAL A 30 2.03 -1.00 15.55
CA VAL A 30 2.61 -0.21 14.44
C VAL A 30 1.78 -0.35 13.17
N LEU A 31 1.30 -1.56 12.89
CA LEU A 31 0.42 -1.83 11.75
C LEU A 31 -0.90 -1.06 11.85
N SER A 32 -1.53 -1.09 13.02
CA SER A 32 -2.83 -0.46 13.27
C SER A 32 -2.74 1.08 13.29
N ALA A 33 -1.66 1.63 13.85
CA ALA A 33 -1.46 3.08 13.91
C ALA A 33 -1.17 3.70 12.53
N SER A 34 -0.60 2.91 11.61
CA SER A 34 -0.12 3.42 10.32
C SER A 34 -1.17 3.40 9.20
N SER A 35 -2.19 2.54 9.30
CA SER A 35 -3.19 2.33 8.25
C SER A 35 -4.55 1.92 8.84
N ARG A 36 -5.60 2.69 8.56
CA ARG A 36 -6.99 2.34 8.92
C ARG A 36 -7.44 1.03 8.28
N PHE A 37 -6.95 0.72 7.08
CA PHE A 37 -7.22 -0.56 6.43
C PHE A 37 -6.65 -1.72 7.24
N LEU A 38 -5.37 -1.63 7.65
CA LEU A 38 -4.73 -2.70 8.42
C LEU A 38 -5.27 -2.77 9.86
N GLN A 39 -5.65 -1.64 10.45
CA GLN A 39 -6.40 -1.60 11.70
C GLN A 39 -7.73 -2.34 11.59
N ALA A 40 -8.49 -2.11 10.51
CA ALA A 40 -9.74 -2.83 10.26
C ALA A 40 -9.50 -4.33 10.03
N ALA A 41 -8.45 -4.67 9.27
CA ALA A 41 -8.07 -6.06 8.99
C ALA A 41 -7.57 -6.83 10.24
N LEU A 42 -7.22 -6.14 11.33
CA LEU A 42 -6.79 -6.69 12.61
C LEU A 42 -7.90 -6.76 13.67
N LYS A 43 -9.11 -6.26 13.39
CA LYS A 43 -10.22 -6.32 14.34
C LYS A 43 -10.57 -7.78 14.69
N ARG A 44 -10.93 -8.02 15.95
CA ARG A 44 -11.21 -9.37 16.50
C ARG A 44 -12.27 -10.13 15.70
N GLU A 45 -13.33 -9.45 15.26
CA GLU A 45 -14.39 -10.08 14.45
C GLU A 45 -13.89 -10.64 13.10
N TRP A 46 -12.81 -10.10 12.54
CA TRP A 46 -12.19 -10.57 11.29
C TRP A 46 -10.99 -11.49 11.52
N ALA A 47 -10.31 -11.36 12.67
CA ALA A 47 -9.25 -12.26 13.08
C ALA A 47 -9.80 -13.64 13.48
N ALA A 48 -10.98 -13.69 14.10
CA ALA A 48 -11.63 -14.94 14.50
C ALA A 48 -12.10 -15.80 13.32
N SER A 49 -12.33 -15.20 12.15
CA SER A 49 -12.69 -15.93 10.92
C SER A 49 -11.47 -16.50 10.18
N ARG A 50 -10.24 -16.23 10.63
CA ARG A 50 -9.01 -16.76 10.01
C ARG A 50 -8.48 -17.95 10.80
N SER A 51 -8.00 -18.96 10.09
CA SER A 51 -7.33 -20.13 10.68
C SER A 51 -5.96 -19.80 11.27
N GLU A 52 -5.33 -18.71 10.82
CA GLU A 52 -4.05 -18.20 11.31
C GLU A 52 -4.13 -16.68 11.56
N PRO A 53 -3.36 -16.12 12.51
CA PRO A 53 -3.28 -14.68 12.75
C PRO A 53 -2.40 -13.98 11.70
N ASN A 54 -2.68 -14.26 10.42
CA ASN A 54 -2.00 -13.68 9.27
C ASN A 54 -2.93 -12.67 8.56
N ILE A 55 -2.35 -11.71 7.85
CA ILE A 55 -3.05 -10.85 6.90
C ILE A 55 -2.57 -11.27 5.52
N ASP A 56 -3.47 -11.87 4.76
CA ASP A 56 -3.21 -12.22 3.38
C ASP A 56 -3.60 -11.06 2.46
N LEU A 57 -2.62 -10.51 1.75
CA LEU A 57 -2.77 -9.49 0.73
C LEU A 57 -2.60 -10.08 -0.68
N SER A 58 -2.37 -11.40 -0.82
CA SER A 58 -2.16 -12.04 -2.12
C SER A 58 -3.41 -11.96 -3.01
N ASP A 59 -4.59 -11.97 -2.40
CA ASP A 59 -5.89 -11.81 -3.06
C ASP A 59 -6.33 -10.34 -3.23
N ASN A 60 -5.57 -9.36 -2.70
CA ASN A 60 -5.90 -7.95 -2.90
C ASN A 60 -5.64 -7.57 -4.36
N LYS A 61 -6.73 -7.43 -5.11
CA LYS A 61 -6.71 -6.94 -6.50
C LYS A 61 -6.91 -5.43 -6.51
N GLY A 62 -6.17 -4.76 -7.39
CA GLY A 62 -6.26 -3.31 -7.58
C GLY A 62 -5.23 -2.54 -6.76
N VAL A 63 -4.57 -1.60 -7.44
CA VAL A 63 -3.44 -0.83 -6.91
C VAL A 63 -3.80 -0.05 -5.64
N ILE A 64 -5.04 0.44 -5.52
CA ILE A 64 -5.48 1.21 -4.34
C ILE A 64 -5.34 0.42 -3.03
N MET A 65 -5.51 -0.91 -3.07
CA MET A 65 -5.38 -1.78 -1.89
C MET A 65 -3.91 -2.08 -1.55
N LEU A 66 -3.00 -1.89 -2.50
CA LEU A 66 -1.55 -2.12 -2.36
C LEU A 66 -0.77 -0.88 -1.90
N VAL A 67 -1.36 0.32 -2.03
CA VAL A 67 -0.72 1.57 -1.59
C VAL A 67 -0.55 1.66 -0.06
N PRO A 68 -1.56 1.37 0.78
CA PRO A 68 -1.40 1.37 2.23
C PRO A 68 -0.29 0.45 2.76
N PRO A 69 -0.15 -0.82 2.31
CA PRO A 69 0.97 -1.65 2.70
C PRO A 69 2.31 -1.06 2.23
N TYR A 70 2.43 -0.55 1.00
CA TYR A 70 3.69 0.08 0.55
C TYR A 70 4.14 1.23 1.47
N ILE A 71 3.22 2.16 1.78
CA ILE A 71 3.47 3.28 2.69
C ILE A 71 3.89 2.79 4.07
N PHE A 72 3.28 1.71 4.55
CA PHE A 72 3.69 1.08 5.79
C PHE A 72 5.15 0.61 5.72
N GLY A 73 5.53 -0.09 4.65
CA GLY A 73 6.93 -0.51 4.40
C GLY A 73 7.92 0.66 4.39
N GLU A 74 7.50 1.84 3.91
CA GLU A 74 8.31 3.06 4.00
C GLU A 74 8.52 3.53 5.44
N LYS A 75 7.47 3.52 6.25
CA LYS A 75 7.54 3.95 7.67
C LYS A 75 8.43 3.03 8.50
N ILE A 76 8.40 1.74 8.24
CA ILE A 76 9.25 0.76 8.95
C ILE A 76 10.62 0.54 8.30
N MET A 77 10.90 1.23 7.19
CA MET A 77 12.15 1.13 6.41
C MET A 77 12.51 -0.29 5.94
N ASP A 78 11.52 -1.19 5.79
CA ASP A 78 11.75 -2.55 5.30
C ASP A 78 11.83 -2.55 3.77
N ILE A 79 13.06 -2.61 3.26
CA ILE A 79 13.34 -2.56 1.82
C ILE A 79 12.73 -3.76 1.10
N LYS A 80 12.86 -4.97 1.66
CA LYS A 80 12.35 -6.20 1.02
C LYS A 80 10.83 -6.18 0.94
N TYR A 81 10.17 -5.73 2.00
CA TYR A 81 8.72 -5.56 2.02
C TYR A 81 8.25 -4.59 0.94
N LYS A 82 8.87 -3.40 0.89
CA LYS A 82 8.52 -2.37 -0.09
C LYS A 82 8.70 -2.87 -1.51
N ASP A 83 9.80 -3.54 -1.81
CA ASP A 83 10.11 -4.02 -3.15
C ASP A 83 9.07 -5.05 -3.63
N VAL A 84 8.64 -5.96 -2.74
CA VAL A 84 7.60 -6.94 -3.08
C VAL A 84 6.26 -6.26 -3.35
N VAL A 85 5.83 -5.32 -2.50
CA VAL A 85 4.57 -4.58 -2.72
C VAL A 85 4.65 -3.73 -3.99
N LEU A 86 5.80 -3.08 -4.24
CA LEU A 86 6.00 -2.24 -5.42
C LEU A 86 5.97 -3.07 -6.71
N GLN A 87 6.60 -4.24 -6.72
CA GLN A 87 6.51 -5.17 -7.86
C GLN A 87 5.06 -5.60 -8.13
N LYS A 88 4.27 -5.84 -7.08
CA LYS A 88 2.84 -6.13 -7.23
C LYS A 88 2.08 -4.95 -7.84
N ILE A 89 2.37 -3.72 -7.41
CA ILE A 89 1.78 -2.50 -7.99
C ILE A 89 2.14 -2.37 -9.48
N MET A 90 3.40 -2.63 -9.85
CA MET A 90 3.86 -2.58 -11.24
C MET A 90 3.18 -3.61 -12.14
N GLY A 91 2.79 -4.76 -11.59
CA GLY A 91 2.08 -5.81 -12.31
C GLY A 91 0.58 -5.53 -12.51
N GLU A 92 0.04 -4.50 -11.85
CA GLU A 92 -1.39 -4.23 -11.87
C GLU A 92 -1.78 -3.03 -12.73
N ARG A 93 -2.88 -3.18 -13.48
CA ARG A 93 -3.45 -2.09 -14.26
C ARG A 93 -4.29 -1.19 -13.35
N ILE A 94 -3.95 0.10 -13.29
CA ILE A 94 -4.78 1.09 -12.61
C ILE A 94 -5.95 1.47 -13.53
N PRO A 95 -7.21 1.26 -13.13
CA PRO A 95 -8.34 1.81 -13.87
C PRO A 95 -8.29 3.34 -13.84
N THR A 96 -8.55 3.99 -14.96
CA THR A 96 -8.43 5.45 -15.11
C THR A 96 -9.26 6.23 -14.11
N ARG A 97 -10.42 5.69 -13.73
CA ARG A 97 -11.29 6.25 -12.70
C ARG A 97 -10.66 6.30 -11.29
N GLU A 98 -9.64 5.47 -11.03
CA GLU A 98 -8.97 5.31 -9.73
C GLU A 98 -7.62 6.04 -9.64
N ILE A 99 -7.08 6.53 -10.76
CA ILE A 99 -5.77 7.20 -10.83
C ILE A 99 -5.65 8.32 -9.81
N ALA A 100 -6.66 9.20 -9.72
CA ALA A 100 -6.62 10.31 -8.76
C ALA A 100 -6.62 9.82 -7.30
N ALA A 101 -7.40 8.79 -6.99
CA ALA A 101 -7.43 8.22 -5.64
C ALA A 101 -6.10 7.55 -5.27
N VAL A 102 -5.51 6.81 -6.20
CA VAL A 102 -4.19 6.17 -6.03
C VAL A 102 -3.10 7.23 -5.87
N ALA A 103 -3.09 8.27 -6.72
CA ALA A 103 -2.15 9.39 -6.61
C ALA A 103 -2.28 10.08 -5.25
N ASN A 104 -3.50 10.43 -4.83
CA ASN A 104 -3.72 11.09 -3.55
C ASN A 104 -3.22 10.26 -2.36
N GLN A 105 -3.40 8.94 -2.38
CA GLN A 105 -2.84 8.08 -1.34
C GLN A 105 -1.31 8.02 -1.38
N ILE A 106 -0.71 7.83 -2.57
CA ILE A 106 0.76 7.76 -2.72
C ILE A 106 1.39 9.09 -2.30
N TYR A 107 0.97 10.22 -2.89
CA TYR A 107 1.55 11.53 -2.61
C TYR A 107 1.22 12.05 -1.21
N GLY A 108 0.08 11.67 -0.63
CA GLY A 108 -0.28 12.03 0.75
C GLY A 108 0.40 11.17 1.81
N GLY A 109 0.77 9.93 1.50
CA GLY A 109 1.25 8.96 2.48
C GLY A 109 2.74 8.62 2.44
N SER A 110 3.43 8.85 1.32
CA SER A 110 4.85 8.53 1.14
C SER A 110 5.76 9.75 1.33
N THR A 111 7.08 9.55 1.32
CA THR A 111 8.05 10.68 1.32
C THR A 111 8.27 11.26 -0.09
N PRO A 112 8.71 12.52 -0.26
CA PRO A 112 8.95 13.11 -1.58
C PRO A 112 9.93 12.32 -2.48
N SER A 113 10.88 11.59 -1.88
CA SER A 113 11.85 10.76 -2.59
C SER A 113 11.38 9.33 -2.85
N SER A 114 10.13 9.00 -2.48
CA SER A 114 9.54 7.67 -2.57
C SER A 114 9.58 7.11 -4.00
N PRO A 115 10.05 5.86 -4.19
CA PRO A 115 9.93 5.15 -5.46
C PRO A 115 8.50 5.03 -5.98
N ALA A 116 7.49 4.88 -5.12
CA ALA A 116 6.09 4.80 -5.57
C ALA A 116 5.59 6.11 -6.20
N ARG A 117 6.09 7.27 -5.77
CA ARG A 117 5.76 8.55 -6.43
C ARG A 117 6.31 8.61 -7.86
N ARG A 118 7.55 8.14 -8.05
CA ARG A 118 8.16 8.06 -9.39
C ARG A 118 7.38 7.10 -10.28
N LEU A 119 7.08 5.90 -9.77
CA LEU A 119 6.26 4.93 -10.50
C LEU A 119 4.90 5.51 -10.89
N MET A 120 4.22 6.22 -9.99
CA MET A 120 2.93 6.84 -10.29
C MET A 120 3.06 7.89 -11.42
N ALA A 121 4.11 8.73 -11.39
CA ALA A 121 4.36 9.68 -12.45
C ALA A 121 4.64 8.99 -13.80
N ASP A 122 5.43 7.92 -13.81
CA ASP A 122 5.74 7.15 -15.02
C ASP A 122 4.47 6.49 -15.61
N MET A 123 3.61 5.91 -14.76
CA MET A 123 2.33 5.33 -15.19
C MET A 123 1.40 6.39 -15.79
N VAL A 124 1.33 7.58 -15.19
CA VAL A 124 0.52 8.70 -15.70
C VAL A 124 1.07 9.21 -17.03
N ALA A 125 2.40 9.31 -17.18
CA ALA A 125 3.04 9.70 -18.43
C ALA A 125 2.80 8.69 -19.57
N ASP A 126 2.91 7.39 -19.28
CA ASP A 126 2.61 6.32 -20.23
C ASP A 126 1.15 6.36 -20.70
N LEU A 127 0.21 6.62 -19.79
CA LEU A 127 -1.21 6.81 -20.13
C LEU A 127 -1.45 8.06 -20.99
N ALA A 128 -0.77 9.17 -20.69
CA ALA A 128 -0.84 10.39 -21.48
C ALA A 128 -0.39 10.16 -22.92
N GLN A 129 0.71 9.40 -23.09
CA GLN A 129 1.25 9.06 -24.40
C GLN A 129 0.26 8.21 -25.23
N LYS A 130 -0.56 7.38 -24.58
CA LYS A 130 -1.53 6.49 -25.23
C LYS A 130 -2.84 7.18 -25.64
N GLY A 131 -3.00 8.48 -25.36
CA GLY A 131 -3.91 9.39 -26.06
C GLY A 131 -5.39 9.33 -25.67
N ASP A 132 -5.98 8.15 -25.47
CA ASP A 132 -7.44 8.01 -25.47
C ASP A 132 -8.13 8.45 -24.17
N GLU A 133 -7.40 8.58 -23.05
CA GLU A 133 -7.99 8.82 -21.73
C GLU A 133 -7.41 10.03 -20.97
N TRP A 134 -6.47 10.77 -21.57
CA TRP A 134 -5.71 11.81 -20.87
C TRP A 134 -6.56 12.98 -20.36
N ASN A 135 -7.51 13.46 -21.17
CA ASN A 135 -8.39 14.56 -20.77
C ASN A 135 -9.23 14.22 -19.53
N PHE A 136 -9.68 12.97 -19.42
CA PHE A 136 -10.43 12.48 -18.26
C PHE A 136 -9.56 12.41 -17.00
N VAL A 137 -8.28 12.04 -17.14
CA VAL A 137 -7.33 11.99 -16.03
C VAL A 137 -7.05 13.38 -15.47
N ILE A 138 -6.79 14.37 -16.33
CA ILE A 138 -6.51 15.75 -15.91
C ILE A 138 -7.67 16.37 -15.12
N GLU A 139 -8.91 16.17 -15.58
CA GLU A 139 -10.09 16.66 -14.86
C GLU A 139 -10.25 16.05 -13.46
N ARG A 140 -9.74 14.83 -13.24
CA ARG A 140 -9.82 14.13 -11.95
C ARG A 140 -8.70 14.51 -11.00
N LEU A 141 -7.52 14.85 -11.50
CA LEU A 141 -6.40 15.29 -10.68
C LEU A 141 -6.56 16.73 -10.17
N ASN A 142 -7.33 17.56 -10.88
CA ASN A 142 -7.55 18.97 -10.55
C ASN A 142 -8.76 19.24 -9.61
N LYS A 143 -9.39 18.19 -9.05
CA LYS A 143 -10.50 18.28 -8.09
C LYS A 143 -10.05 17.86 -6.70
#